data_AF-A0A7Y5BQK6-F1
#
_entry.id   AF-A0A7Y5BQK6-F1
#
_cell.length_a   1.000
_cell.length_b   1.000
_cell.length_c   1.000
_cell.angle_alpha   90.00
_cell.angle_beta   90.00
_cell.angle_gamma   90.00
#
_symmetry.space_group_name_H-M   'P 1'
#
loop_
_entity.id
_entity.type
_entity.pdbx_description
1 polymer ?
#
loop_
_entity_poly.entity_id
_entity_poly.type
_entity_poly.pdbx_seq_one_letter_code
_entity_poly.pdbx_strand_id
1 'polypeptide(L)'
;MKQILMAEPNISEGRNLDIIQQIVAAVRAVPGVTVADYSSDAAHNRSVISFVGEPNAVLAGAKALALKTYELIDMAQHHGEHPRQGAIDVCAFIPIRNVTSAEAVSIAKQFGKFVGELGVPVYFYEDAATRPERTSLPDLRKGEYEALPTKLADPAWAPDEGPAVFNPRTGALVTGSRFPLVAFNANLRTTDLTIAQNIAKAVRHISGGFRYVRGLGFPLEEKGMVQVSMNLLNYTKTPIHRVLEAIRSEAARYGVTVAETEFVGPVPMDAVQEIVRFYLQCHEFKSEQVLEMALLED
;
A
#
# COMPACT_ATOMS: atom_id res chain seq x y z
N MET A 1 0.80 10.63 24.75
CA MET A 1 0.50 9.50 23.84
C MET A 1 0.37 10.00 22.42
N LYS A 2 1.51 10.03 21.73
CA LYS A 2 1.65 10.40 20.32
C LYS A 2 0.69 9.64 19.40
N GLN A 3 0.04 10.33 18.47
CA GLN A 3 -0.72 9.68 17.41
C GLN A 3 0.18 9.50 16.18
N ILE A 4 0.07 8.33 15.54
CA ILE A 4 0.85 8.00 14.34
C ILE A 4 -0.12 7.56 13.27
N LEU A 5 -0.21 8.38 12.23
CA LEU A 5 -0.83 8.06 10.96
C LEU A 5 0.28 7.85 9.92
N MET A 6 0.08 6.90 9.02
CA MET A 6 0.91 6.73 7.83
C MET A 6 0.12 7.14 6.60
N ALA A 7 0.76 7.82 5.65
CA ALA A 7 0.25 7.94 4.30
C ALA A 7 1.14 7.13 3.35
N GLU A 8 0.49 6.44 2.41
CA GLU A 8 1.14 5.61 1.40
C GLU A 8 0.63 5.99 -0.01
N PRO A 9 1.02 7.17 -0.54
CA PRO A 9 0.73 7.51 -1.93
C PRO A 9 1.47 6.63 -2.93
N ASN A 10 0.80 6.37 -4.04
CA ASN A 10 1.36 5.71 -5.21
C ASN A 10 1.32 6.71 -6.37
N ILE A 11 2.50 7.07 -6.86
CA ILE A 11 2.64 8.01 -7.98
C ILE A 11 2.99 7.27 -9.27
N SER A 12 2.48 7.78 -10.39
CA SER A 12 2.70 7.25 -11.73
C SER A 12 4.01 7.80 -12.31
N GLU A 13 5.12 7.46 -11.66
CA GLU A 13 6.49 7.70 -12.10
C GLU A 13 7.40 6.71 -11.36
N GLY A 14 8.23 5.97 -12.10
CA GLY A 14 9.18 4.98 -11.56
C GLY A 14 10.53 4.96 -12.27
N ARG A 15 10.76 5.86 -13.23
CA ARG A 15 11.95 5.90 -14.10
C ARG A 15 12.77 7.17 -13.88
N ASN A 16 12.11 8.33 -13.81
CA ASN A 16 12.77 9.60 -13.57
C ASN A 16 12.98 9.83 -12.06
N LEU A 17 14.16 9.42 -11.59
CA LEU A 17 14.52 9.54 -10.18
C LEU A 17 14.59 11.00 -9.69
N ASP A 18 14.87 11.97 -10.56
CA ASP A 18 14.89 13.38 -10.18
C ASP A 18 13.48 13.88 -9.83
N ILE A 19 12.48 13.55 -10.65
CA ILE A 19 11.06 13.86 -10.35
C ILE A 19 10.65 13.24 -9.01
N ILE A 20 10.99 11.96 -8.79
CA ILE A 20 10.66 11.25 -7.56
C ILE A 20 11.33 11.92 -6.35
N GLN A 21 12.61 12.28 -6.46
CA GLN A 21 13.35 12.95 -5.39
C GLN A 21 12.77 14.32 -5.07
N GLN A 22 12.35 15.10 -6.07
CA GLN A 22 11.68 16.39 -5.85
C GLN A 22 10.36 16.23 -5.10
N ILE A 23 9.56 15.21 -5.45
CA ILE A 23 8.30 14.90 -4.75
C ILE A 23 8.56 14.47 -3.30
N VAL A 24 9.52 13.56 -3.07
CA VAL A 24 9.91 13.12 -1.73
C VAL A 24 10.47 14.28 -0.90
N ALA A 25 11.25 15.17 -1.51
CA ALA A 25 11.77 16.37 -0.84
C ALA A 25 10.65 17.31 -0.38
N ALA A 26 9.59 17.47 -1.17
CA ALA A 26 8.43 18.26 -0.78
C ALA A 26 7.74 17.68 0.47
N VAL A 27 7.67 16.36 0.60
CA VAL A 27 7.15 15.70 1.82
C VAL A 27 8.08 15.91 3.00
N ARG A 28 9.40 15.70 2.82
CA ARG A 28 10.41 15.86 3.89
C ARG A 28 10.48 17.29 4.44
N ALA A 29 10.13 18.29 3.63
CA ALA A 29 10.12 19.68 4.05
C ALA A 29 8.95 20.01 5.01
N VAL A 30 7.94 19.14 5.13
CA VAL A 30 6.80 19.37 6.03
C VAL A 30 7.18 19.04 7.48
N PRO A 31 7.08 20.01 8.41
CA PRO A 31 7.37 19.76 9.82
C PRO A 31 6.48 18.65 10.41
N GLY A 32 7.08 17.76 11.20
CA GLY A 32 6.37 16.67 11.87
C GLY A 32 6.09 15.45 10.98
N VAL A 33 6.60 15.42 9.75
CA VAL A 33 6.55 14.25 8.85
C VAL A 33 7.92 13.58 8.76
N THR A 34 7.93 12.25 8.80
CA THR A 34 9.10 11.42 8.51
C THR A 34 8.80 10.52 7.33
N VAL A 35 9.58 10.62 6.25
CA VAL A 35 9.52 9.64 5.14
C VAL A 35 10.18 8.35 5.62
N ALA A 36 9.37 7.32 5.83
CA ALA A 36 9.79 6.02 6.34
C ALA A 36 10.46 5.18 5.25
N ASP A 37 9.91 5.22 4.05
CA ASP A 37 10.42 4.47 2.90
C ASP A 37 9.93 5.11 1.59
N TYR A 38 10.64 4.86 0.50
CA TYR A 38 10.08 4.98 -0.85
C TYR A 38 10.76 3.99 -1.78
N SER A 39 9.97 3.37 -2.65
CA SER A 39 10.44 2.39 -3.62
C SER A 39 9.89 2.71 -5.00
N SER A 40 10.73 2.56 -6.01
CA SER A 40 10.45 2.91 -7.40
C SER A 40 10.73 1.71 -8.29
N ASP A 41 9.78 1.41 -9.16
CA ASP A 41 9.89 0.31 -10.11
C ASP A 41 9.79 0.85 -11.54
N ALA A 42 10.85 0.64 -12.33
CA ALA A 42 10.98 1.17 -13.68
C ALA A 42 10.09 0.44 -14.70
N ALA A 43 9.82 -0.86 -14.51
CA ALA A 43 8.96 -1.65 -15.39
C ALA A 43 7.49 -1.29 -15.16
N HIS A 44 7.08 -1.26 -13.90
CA HIS A 44 5.76 -0.81 -13.48
C HIS A 44 5.56 0.71 -13.68
N ASN A 45 6.64 1.48 -13.85
CA ASN A 45 6.68 2.93 -13.92
C ASN A 45 5.86 3.60 -12.81
N ARG A 46 6.10 3.14 -11.58
CA ARG A 46 5.35 3.52 -10.38
C ARG A 46 6.30 3.64 -9.19
N SER A 47 6.02 4.61 -8.33
CA SER A 47 6.69 4.73 -7.03
C SER A 47 5.67 4.70 -5.89
N VAL A 48 6.04 4.04 -4.81
CA VAL A 48 5.31 4.03 -3.54
C VAL A 48 6.14 4.82 -2.55
N ILE A 49 5.52 5.80 -1.89
CA ILE A 49 6.17 6.62 -0.87
C ILE A 49 5.40 6.40 0.42
N SER A 50 6.10 6.07 1.50
CA SER A 50 5.53 5.83 2.82
C SER A 50 6.07 6.86 3.80
N PHE A 51 5.19 7.64 4.42
CA PHE A 51 5.59 8.61 5.43
C PHE A 51 4.62 8.64 6.61
N VAL A 52 5.16 8.98 7.77
CA VAL A 52 4.47 8.91 9.07
C VAL A 52 4.54 10.24 9.81
N GLY A 53 3.57 10.47 10.67
CA GLY A 53 3.50 11.64 11.55
C GLY A 53 2.15 11.73 12.26
N GLU A 54 1.94 12.82 12.98
CA GLU A 54 0.63 13.17 13.53
C GLU A 54 -0.37 13.42 12.39
N PRO A 55 -1.69 13.14 12.57
CA PRO A 55 -2.68 13.18 11.49
C PRO A 55 -2.67 14.43 10.62
N ASN A 56 -2.55 15.62 11.25
CA ASN A 56 -2.52 16.90 10.52
C ASN A 56 -1.20 17.14 9.77
N ALA A 57 -0.08 16.69 10.33
CA ALA A 57 1.22 16.79 9.65
C ALA A 57 1.25 15.87 8.42
N VAL A 58 0.72 14.65 8.54
CA VAL A 58 0.57 13.71 7.43
C VAL A 58 -0.35 14.25 6.35
N LEU A 59 -1.47 14.89 6.71
CA LEU A 59 -2.33 15.58 5.75
C LEU A 59 -1.55 16.69 5.00
N ALA A 60 -0.77 17.50 5.71
CA ALA A 60 0.06 18.54 5.09
C ALA A 60 1.12 17.94 4.15
N GLY A 61 1.77 16.83 4.54
CA GLY A 61 2.70 16.07 3.71
C GLY A 61 2.05 15.54 2.44
N ALA A 62 0.84 14.96 2.54
CA ALA A 62 0.09 14.47 1.40
C ALA A 62 -0.30 15.60 0.43
N LYS A 63 -0.71 16.77 0.96
CA LYS A 63 -1.00 17.96 0.15
C LYS A 63 0.24 18.48 -0.59
N ALA A 64 1.39 18.55 0.10
CA ALA A 64 2.66 18.97 -0.51
C ALA A 64 3.11 18.00 -1.62
N LEU A 65 3.01 16.69 -1.37
CA LEU A 65 3.22 15.66 -2.37
C LEU A 65 2.30 15.86 -3.58
N ALA A 66 1.01 16.09 -3.35
CA ALA A 66 0.04 16.21 -4.42
C ALA A 66 0.32 17.39 -5.34
N LEU A 67 0.59 18.56 -4.76
CA LEU A 67 0.95 19.76 -5.51
C LEU A 67 2.19 19.52 -6.38
N LYS A 68 3.26 18.94 -5.82
CA LYS A 68 4.50 18.67 -6.55
C LYS A 68 4.31 17.59 -7.62
N THR A 69 3.52 16.56 -7.34
CA THR A 69 3.20 15.50 -8.31
C THR A 69 2.44 16.06 -9.52
N TYR A 70 1.40 16.87 -9.31
CA TYR A 70 0.62 17.44 -10.41
C TYR A 70 1.39 18.50 -11.22
N GLU A 71 2.41 19.11 -10.61
CA GLU A 71 3.39 19.97 -11.30
C GLU A 71 4.30 19.16 -12.23
N LEU A 72 4.82 18.02 -11.78
CA LEU A 72 5.91 17.32 -12.47
C LEU A 72 5.48 16.15 -13.36
N ILE A 73 4.34 15.51 -13.08
CA ILE A 73 3.87 14.32 -13.80
C ILE A 73 2.75 14.70 -14.77
N ASP A 74 2.90 14.28 -16.02
CA ASP A 74 1.86 14.36 -17.06
C ASP A 74 1.39 12.95 -17.44
N MET A 75 0.18 12.58 -17.00
CA MET A 75 -0.42 11.28 -17.28
C MET A 75 -0.64 11.01 -18.76
N ALA A 76 -0.77 12.04 -19.60
CA ALA A 76 -0.93 11.85 -21.04
C ALA A 76 0.31 11.24 -21.71
N GLN A 77 1.46 11.31 -21.04
CA GLN A 77 2.73 10.71 -21.50
C GLN A 77 3.08 9.43 -20.71
N HIS A 78 2.27 9.06 -19.71
CA HIS A 78 2.60 7.96 -18.81
C HIS A 78 2.14 6.60 -19.36
N HIS A 79 3.08 5.67 -19.40
CA HIS A 79 2.82 4.24 -19.62
C HIS A 79 3.67 3.40 -18.67
N GLY A 80 3.09 2.32 -18.13
CA GLY A 80 3.73 1.36 -17.24
C GLY A 80 2.94 0.05 -17.18
N GLU A 81 3.59 -1.02 -16.74
CA GLU A 81 2.95 -2.34 -16.65
C GLU A 81 1.94 -2.45 -15.50
N HIS A 82 2.08 -1.60 -14.48
CA HIS A 82 1.15 -1.58 -13.38
C HIS A 82 -0.10 -0.79 -13.79
N PRO A 83 -1.32 -1.32 -13.54
CA PRO A 83 -2.55 -0.57 -13.79
C PRO A 83 -2.47 0.81 -13.17
N ARG A 84 -3.08 1.86 -13.72
CA ARG A 84 -3.08 3.20 -13.09
C ARG A 84 -4.18 4.08 -13.66
N GLN A 85 -4.67 5.04 -12.90
CA GLN A 85 -5.63 6.03 -13.44
C GLN A 85 -5.30 7.50 -13.12
N GLY A 86 -4.20 7.79 -12.42
CA GLY A 86 -3.82 9.17 -12.15
C GLY A 86 -2.35 9.36 -11.80
N ALA A 87 -1.89 10.61 -11.84
CA ALA A 87 -0.53 10.99 -11.49
C ALA A 87 -0.22 10.61 -10.04
N ILE A 88 -1.22 10.77 -9.17
CA ILE A 88 -1.33 10.07 -7.89
C ILE A 88 -2.49 9.09 -8.06
N ASP A 89 -2.16 7.81 -8.22
CA ASP A 89 -3.17 6.79 -8.51
C ASP A 89 -3.99 6.43 -7.27
N VAL A 90 -3.31 6.24 -6.14
CA VAL A 90 -3.96 6.03 -4.84
C VAL A 90 -3.17 6.71 -3.72
N CYS A 91 -3.85 7.25 -2.71
CA CYS A 91 -3.25 7.70 -1.45
C CYS A 91 -4.04 7.11 -0.27
N ALA A 92 -3.44 6.15 0.42
CA ALA A 92 -4.05 5.52 1.59
C ALA A 92 -3.56 6.19 2.88
N PHE A 93 -4.48 6.43 3.82
CA PHE A 93 -4.17 6.86 5.18
C PHE A 93 -4.40 5.71 6.16
N ILE A 94 -3.36 5.31 6.87
CA ILE A 94 -3.31 4.05 7.59
C ILE A 94 -3.06 4.36 9.07
N PRO A 95 -4.02 4.08 9.97
CA PRO A 95 -3.83 4.29 11.40
C PRO A 95 -2.78 3.31 11.94
N ILE A 96 -1.72 3.82 12.57
CA ILE A 96 -0.62 3.01 13.12
C ILE A 96 -0.67 2.94 14.64
N ARG A 97 -0.79 4.09 15.33
CA ARG A 97 -0.80 4.15 16.80
C ARG A 97 -1.70 5.27 17.27
N ASN A 98 -2.59 4.99 18.23
CA ASN A 98 -3.48 5.98 18.84
C ASN A 98 -4.28 6.84 17.85
N VAL A 99 -4.57 6.29 16.66
CA VAL A 99 -5.45 6.90 15.65
C VAL A 99 -6.58 5.90 15.38
N THR A 100 -7.81 6.36 15.51
CA THR A 100 -8.99 5.57 15.19
C THR A 100 -9.20 5.52 13.68
N SER A 101 -9.88 4.47 13.19
CA SER A 101 -10.28 4.42 11.77
C SER A 101 -11.10 5.64 11.35
N ALA A 102 -11.94 6.18 12.25
CA ALA A 102 -12.75 7.37 11.97
C ALA A 102 -11.90 8.63 11.74
N GLU A 103 -10.84 8.82 12.54
CA GLU A 103 -9.90 9.93 12.35
C GLU A 103 -9.13 9.78 11.04
N ALA A 104 -8.64 8.58 10.72
CA ALA A 104 -7.94 8.32 9.45
C ALA A 104 -8.85 8.55 8.22
N VAL A 105 -10.12 8.12 8.29
CA VAL A 105 -11.13 8.43 7.26
C VAL A 105 -11.37 9.93 7.13
N SER A 106 -11.43 10.66 8.25
CA SER A 106 -11.57 12.12 8.22
C SER A 106 -10.41 12.79 7.50
N ILE A 107 -9.17 12.37 7.76
CA ILE A 107 -7.98 12.87 7.05
C ILE A 107 -8.04 12.53 5.55
N ALA A 108 -8.41 11.29 5.19
CA ALA A 108 -8.54 10.87 3.80
C ALA A 108 -9.56 11.72 3.03
N LYS A 109 -10.70 12.05 3.66
CA LYS A 109 -11.73 12.92 3.09
C LYS A 109 -11.26 14.37 2.95
N GLN A 110 -10.54 14.91 3.93
CA GLN A 110 -9.96 16.25 3.84
C GLN A 110 -8.91 16.34 2.72
N PHE A 111 -8.09 15.31 2.55
CA PHE A 111 -7.16 15.22 1.43
C PHE A 111 -7.88 15.13 0.08
N GLY A 112 -8.90 14.27 -0.02
CA GLY A 112 -9.70 14.13 -1.24
C GLY A 112 -10.40 15.43 -1.64
N LYS A 113 -11.00 16.13 -0.67
CA LYS A 113 -11.61 17.44 -0.92
C LYS A 113 -10.59 18.46 -1.46
N PHE A 114 -9.41 18.55 -0.83
CA PHE A 114 -8.34 19.43 -1.30
C PHE A 114 -7.91 19.10 -2.74
N VAL A 115 -7.74 17.83 -3.08
CA VAL A 115 -7.39 17.41 -4.45
C VAL A 115 -8.54 17.69 -5.43
N GLY A 116 -9.80 17.52 -4.99
CA GLY A 116 -10.98 17.89 -5.76
C GLY A 116 -11.03 19.38 -6.09
N GLU A 117 -10.65 20.25 -5.15
CA GLU A 117 -10.52 21.69 -5.34
C GLU A 117 -9.43 22.07 -6.36
N LEU A 118 -8.44 21.19 -6.61
CA LEU A 118 -7.45 21.34 -7.69
C LEU A 118 -7.99 20.92 -9.07
N GLY A 119 -9.27 20.51 -9.17
CA GLY A 119 -9.91 20.10 -10.41
C GLY A 119 -9.65 18.65 -10.82
N VAL A 120 -9.23 17.80 -9.88
CA VAL A 120 -8.99 16.37 -10.12
C VAL A 120 -10.20 15.56 -9.62
N PRO A 121 -10.77 14.65 -10.42
CA PRO A 121 -11.79 13.71 -9.93
C PRO A 121 -11.23 12.78 -8.85
N VAL A 122 -11.93 12.68 -7.72
CA VAL A 122 -11.50 11.85 -6.58
C VAL A 122 -12.56 10.82 -6.22
N TYR A 123 -12.11 9.59 -5.95
CA TYR A 123 -12.96 8.51 -5.45
C TYR A 123 -12.51 8.07 -4.06
N PHE A 124 -13.45 7.86 -3.15
CA PHE A 124 -13.18 7.29 -1.84
C PHE A 124 -13.28 5.76 -1.85
N TYR A 125 -12.31 5.08 -1.23
CA TYR A 125 -12.25 3.61 -1.18
C TYR A 125 -12.03 3.07 0.24
N GLU A 126 -12.13 1.73 0.38
CA GLU A 126 -12.01 1.00 1.65
C GLU A 126 -12.90 1.64 2.74
N ASP A 127 -12.37 1.92 3.93
CA ASP A 127 -13.15 2.45 5.07
C ASP A 127 -13.74 3.85 4.79
N ALA A 128 -13.26 4.54 3.75
CA ALA A 128 -13.78 5.85 3.34
C ALA A 128 -14.84 5.77 2.24
N ALA A 129 -15.06 4.60 1.64
CA ALA A 129 -15.98 4.41 0.52
C ALA A 129 -17.38 4.93 0.84
N THR A 130 -17.95 5.71 -0.06
CA THR A 130 -19.31 6.26 0.06
C THR A 130 -20.38 5.28 -0.40
N ARG A 131 -19.97 4.26 -1.17
CA ARG A 131 -20.83 3.25 -1.78
C ARG A 131 -20.13 1.88 -1.72
N PRO A 132 -20.85 0.77 -1.48
CA PRO A 132 -20.24 -0.57 -1.35
C PRO A 132 -19.36 -0.98 -2.54
N GLU A 133 -19.77 -0.64 -3.76
CA GLU A 133 -19.06 -0.91 -5.02
C GLU A 133 -17.75 -0.13 -5.18
N ARG A 134 -17.49 0.89 -4.34
CA ARG A 134 -16.24 1.68 -4.34
C ARG A 134 -15.21 1.18 -3.33
N THR A 135 -15.54 0.16 -2.54
CA THR A 135 -14.63 -0.37 -1.51
C THR A 135 -13.32 -0.89 -2.12
N SER A 136 -13.42 -1.52 -3.29
CA SER A 136 -12.33 -2.24 -3.95
C SER A 136 -11.55 -1.33 -4.91
N LEU A 137 -10.25 -1.16 -4.65
CA LEU A 137 -9.36 -0.38 -5.52
C LEU A 137 -9.29 -0.94 -6.97
N PRO A 138 -9.18 -2.26 -7.22
CA PRO A 138 -9.22 -2.80 -8.58
C PRO A 138 -10.51 -2.47 -9.34
N ASP A 139 -11.66 -2.47 -8.65
CA ASP A 139 -12.94 -2.16 -9.29
C ASP A 139 -13.01 -0.68 -9.69
N LEU A 140 -12.54 0.22 -8.81
CA LEU A 140 -12.40 1.65 -9.12
C LEU A 140 -11.44 1.91 -10.30
N ARG A 141 -10.35 1.13 -10.41
CA ARG A 141 -9.33 1.27 -11.46
C ARG A 141 -9.63 0.49 -12.73
N LYS A 142 -10.77 -0.19 -12.82
CA LYS A 142 -11.12 -0.95 -14.02
C LYS A 142 -11.13 -0.02 -15.24
N GLY A 143 -10.38 -0.43 -16.27
CA GLY A 143 -10.17 0.34 -17.49
C GLY A 143 -9.13 1.47 -17.39
N GLU A 144 -8.51 1.65 -16.22
CA GLU A 144 -7.36 2.54 -16.02
C GLU A 144 -7.62 4.01 -16.39
N TYR A 145 -6.54 4.74 -16.70
CA TYR A 145 -6.55 6.12 -17.16
C TYR A 145 -7.35 6.28 -18.47
N GLU A 146 -7.20 5.34 -19.40
CA GLU A 146 -7.82 5.37 -20.74
C GLU A 146 -9.34 5.31 -20.68
N ALA A 147 -9.92 4.68 -19.66
CA ALA A 147 -11.37 4.61 -19.49
C ALA A 147 -11.97 5.86 -18.82
N LEU A 148 -11.17 6.76 -18.24
CA LEU A 148 -11.69 7.93 -17.51
C LEU A 148 -12.59 8.84 -18.33
N PRO A 149 -12.32 9.16 -19.61
CA PRO A 149 -13.22 9.99 -20.42
C PRO A 149 -14.64 9.42 -20.50
N THR A 150 -14.76 8.09 -20.69
CA THR A 150 -16.06 7.42 -20.75
C THR A 150 -16.68 7.26 -19.36
N LYS A 151 -15.88 6.88 -18.36
CA LYS A 151 -16.35 6.70 -16.97
C LYS A 151 -16.90 8.01 -16.41
N LEU A 152 -16.20 9.12 -16.55
CA LEU A 152 -16.64 10.41 -16.00
C LEU A 152 -17.88 10.99 -16.70
N ALA A 153 -18.20 10.53 -17.92
CA ALA A 153 -19.44 10.88 -18.61
C ALA A 153 -20.66 10.09 -18.10
N ASP A 154 -20.45 8.99 -17.39
CA ASP A 154 -21.51 8.18 -16.78
C ASP A 154 -21.83 8.70 -15.36
N PRO A 155 -23.07 9.15 -15.08
CA PRO A 155 -23.48 9.58 -13.74
C PRO A 155 -23.27 8.52 -12.64
N ALA A 156 -23.27 7.23 -12.98
CA ALA A 156 -22.97 6.17 -12.01
C ALA A 156 -21.55 6.27 -11.44
N TRP A 157 -20.63 6.86 -12.22
CA TRP A 157 -19.22 7.06 -11.94
C TRP A 157 -18.87 8.49 -11.53
N ALA A 158 -19.85 9.33 -11.18
CA ALA A 158 -19.60 10.66 -10.63
C ALA A 158 -18.61 10.58 -9.45
N PRO A 159 -17.52 11.38 -9.43
CA PRO A 159 -16.54 11.34 -8.36
C PRO A 159 -17.15 11.77 -7.02
N ASP A 160 -16.52 11.35 -5.92
CA ASP A 160 -16.92 11.77 -4.57
C ASP A 160 -16.54 13.23 -4.28
N GLU A 161 -15.40 13.68 -4.83
CA GLU A 161 -14.92 15.05 -4.76
C GLU A 161 -14.33 15.48 -6.11
N GLY A 162 -14.35 16.80 -6.38
CA GLY A 162 -13.87 17.36 -7.64
C GLY A 162 -14.86 17.22 -8.81
N PRO A 163 -14.51 17.79 -9.98
CA PRO A 163 -15.41 17.80 -11.13
C PRO A 163 -15.48 16.43 -11.81
N ALA A 164 -16.65 16.07 -12.37
CA ALA A 164 -16.79 14.93 -13.28
C ALA A 164 -16.24 15.26 -14.69
N VAL A 165 -15.02 15.81 -14.75
CA VAL A 165 -14.38 16.29 -15.97
C VAL A 165 -13.02 15.62 -16.09
N PHE A 166 -12.77 15.00 -17.23
CA PHE A 166 -11.48 14.36 -17.49
C PHE A 166 -10.37 15.40 -17.60
N ASN A 167 -9.34 15.25 -16.77
CA ASN A 167 -8.11 16.02 -16.81
C ASN A 167 -6.97 15.12 -17.35
N PRO A 168 -6.51 15.32 -18.60
CA PRO A 168 -5.48 14.48 -19.19
C PRO A 168 -4.14 14.52 -18.45
N ARG A 169 -3.80 15.64 -17.80
CA ARG A 169 -2.52 15.75 -17.10
C ARG A 169 -2.52 14.94 -15.81
N THR A 170 -3.63 14.94 -15.07
CA THR A 170 -3.68 14.38 -13.71
C THR A 170 -4.35 13.01 -13.63
N GLY A 171 -5.26 12.69 -14.55
CA GLY A 171 -6.17 11.57 -14.42
C GLY A 171 -7.12 11.73 -13.22
N ALA A 172 -7.35 10.66 -12.47
CA ALA A 172 -8.18 10.62 -11.27
C ALA A 172 -7.43 10.05 -10.06
N LEU A 173 -7.77 10.50 -8.86
CA LEU A 173 -7.21 10.02 -7.60
C LEU A 173 -8.18 9.05 -6.90
N VAL A 174 -7.64 7.99 -6.29
CA VAL A 174 -8.34 7.23 -5.24
C VAL A 174 -7.74 7.55 -3.89
N THR A 175 -8.54 7.84 -2.88
CA THR A 175 -8.04 8.07 -1.52
C THR A 175 -8.94 7.43 -0.48
N GLY A 176 -8.39 7.03 0.66
CA GLY A 176 -9.18 6.38 1.68
C GLY A 176 -8.36 5.99 2.89
N SER A 177 -8.99 5.22 3.77
CA SER A 177 -8.35 4.65 4.94
C SER A 177 -8.49 3.14 4.92
N ARG A 178 -7.45 2.45 5.39
CA ARG A 178 -7.45 0.99 5.51
C ARG A 178 -6.55 0.54 6.64
N PHE A 179 -6.76 -0.69 7.09
CA PHE A 179 -5.86 -1.36 8.02
C PHE A 179 -4.44 -1.48 7.43
N PRO A 180 -3.37 -1.45 8.26
CA PRO A 180 -2.01 -1.67 7.79
C PRO A 180 -1.89 -3.03 7.11
N LEU A 181 -1.41 -3.03 5.86
CA LEU A 181 -1.02 -4.27 5.20
C LEU A 181 0.42 -4.60 5.58
N VAL A 182 0.76 -5.88 5.60
CA VAL A 182 2.15 -6.32 5.62
C VAL A 182 2.43 -7.05 4.32
N ALA A 183 3.33 -6.49 3.51
CA ALA A 183 3.87 -7.17 2.35
C ALA A 183 5.04 -8.04 2.79
N PHE A 184 4.89 -9.34 2.62
CA PHE A 184 5.82 -10.35 3.10
C PHE A 184 6.05 -11.39 2.01
N ASN A 185 7.30 -11.76 1.77
CA ASN A 185 7.67 -12.67 0.71
C ASN A 185 8.42 -13.87 1.29
N ALA A 186 8.19 -15.05 0.72
CA ALA A 186 8.95 -16.27 1.02
C ALA A 186 9.64 -16.78 -0.25
N ASN A 187 10.96 -16.78 -0.26
CA ASN A 187 11.78 -17.23 -1.39
C ASN A 187 12.05 -18.73 -1.23
N LEU A 188 11.81 -19.51 -2.28
CA LEU A 188 11.91 -20.96 -2.27
C LEU A 188 13.19 -21.41 -3.00
N ARG A 189 13.85 -22.46 -2.48
CA ARG A 189 15.03 -23.08 -3.10
C ARG A 189 14.67 -23.93 -4.32
N THR A 190 14.09 -23.31 -5.33
CA THR A 190 13.74 -23.92 -6.62
C THR A 190 13.57 -22.84 -7.69
N THR A 191 13.79 -23.18 -8.96
CA THR A 191 13.46 -22.33 -10.11
C THR A 191 12.08 -22.67 -10.69
N ASP A 192 11.40 -23.68 -10.16
CA ASP A 192 10.08 -24.10 -10.65
C ASP A 192 8.98 -23.16 -10.15
N LEU A 193 8.56 -22.25 -11.03
CA LEU A 193 7.52 -21.27 -10.75
C LEU A 193 6.17 -21.92 -10.41
N THR A 194 5.89 -23.12 -10.91
CA THR A 194 4.62 -23.80 -10.65
C THR A 194 4.46 -24.14 -9.17
N ILE A 195 5.56 -24.43 -8.47
CA ILE A 195 5.58 -24.69 -7.02
C ILE A 195 5.14 -23.43 -6.26
N ALA A 196 5.75 -22.27 -6.55
CA ALA A 196 5.37 -21.01 -5.91
C ALA A 196 3.91 -20.64 -6.20
N GLN A 197 3.44 -20.82 -7.44
CA GLN A 197 2.06 -20.54 -7.83
C GLN A 197 1.06 -21.46 -7.09
N ASN A 198 1.37 -22.75 -6.94
CA ASN A 198 0.52 -23.69 -6.22
C ASN A 198 0.45 -23.37 -4.72
N ILE A 199 1.60 -23.05 -4.11
CA ILE A 199 1.65 -22.62 -2.70
C ILE A 199 0.88 -21.31 -2.51
N ALA A 200 1.07 -20.32 -3.38
CA ALA A 200 0.32 -19.06 -3.35
C ALA A 200 -1.20 -19.29 -3.43
N LYS A 201 -1.65 -20.22 -4.29
CA LYS A 201 -3.06 -20.63 -4.36
C LYS A 201 -3.54 -21.28 -3.06
N ALA A 202 -2.73 -22.14 -2.44
CA ALA A 202 -3.10 -22.79 -1.19
C ALA A 202 -3.30 -21.81 -0.03
N VAL A 203 -2.51 -20.72 0.02
CA VAL A 203 -2.56 -19.77 1.15
C VAL A 203 -3.47 -18.57 0.94
N ARG A 204 -3.79 -18.18 -0.30
CA ARG A 204 -4.57 -16.97 -0.58
C ARG A 204 -6.08 -17.18 -0.41
N HIS A 205 -6.76 -16.15 0.10
CA HIS A 205 -8.19 -16.20 0.40
C HIS A 205 -9.07 -16.55 -0.81
N ILE A 206 -8.79 -15.95 -1.97
CA ILE A 206 -9.62 -16.15 -3.18
C ILE A 206 -9.64 -17.60 -3.69
N SER A 207 -8.71 -18.43 -3.22
CA SER A 207 -8.61 -19.85 -3.57
C SER A 207 -8.99 -20.77 -2.41
N GLY A 208 -9.62 -20.24 -1.36
CA GLY A 208 -10.04 -21.00 -0.18
C GLY A 208 -8.99 -21.10 0.93
N GLY A 209 -7.85 -20.42 0.78
CA GLY A 209 -6.80 -20.34 1.80
C GLY A 209 -7.14 -19.39 2.96
N PHE A 210 -6.11 -18.80 3.55
CA PHE A 210 -6.26 -17.92 4.71
C PHE A 210 -7.02 -16.64 4.36
N ARG A 211 -8.01 -16.29 5.20
CA ARG A 211 -8.67 -14.98 5.13
C ARG A 211 -7.62 -13.88 5.34
N TYR A 212 -7.83 -12.74 4.68
CA TYR A 212 -6.91 -11.58 4.73
C TYR A 212 -5.53 -11.83 4.12
N VAL A 213 -5.36 -12.89 3.31
CA VAL A 213 -4.13 -13.13 2.54
C VAL A 213 -4.44 -13.02 1.06
N ARG A 214 -3.68 -12.16 0.38
CA ARG A 214 -3.53 -12.18 -1.09
C ARG A 214 -2.14 -12.70 -1.40
N GLY A 215 -1.99 -13.50 -2.44
CA GLY A 215 -0.68 -14.03 -2.81
C GLY A 215 -0.57 -14.47 -4.26
N LEU A 216 0.65 -14.36 -4.79
CA LEU A 216 1.05 -14.71 -6.14
C LEU A 216 2.46 -15.32 -6.12
N GLY A 217 2.74 -16.14 -7.14
CA GLY A 217 4.07 -16.71 -7.35
C GLY A 217 4.83 -15.92 -8.42
N PHE A 218 6.08 -15.57 -8.14
CA PHE A 218 6.95 -14.82 -9.05
C PHE A 218 8.30 -15.50 -9.25
N PRO A 219 8.90 -15.44 -10.45
CA PRO A 219 10.29 -15.82 -10.63
C PRO A 219 11.22 -14.75 -10.04
N LEU A 220 12.34 -15.19 -9.45
CA LEU A 220 13.47 -14.34 -9.06
C LEU A 220 14.68 -14.78 -9.86
N GLU A 221 14.73 -14.40 -11.14
CA GLU A 221 15.71 -14.88 -12.12
C GLU A 221 17.15 -14.67 -11.65
N GLU A 222 17.45 -13.47 -11.12
CA GLU A 222 18.79 -13.12 -10.62
C GLU A 222 19.25 -14.00 -9.43
N LYS A 223 18.30 -14.50 -8.63
CA LYS A 223 18.58 -15.35 -7.47
C LYS A 223 18.53 -16.84 -7.80
N GLY A 224 18.11 -17.22 -9.01
CA GLY A 224 17.83 -18.62 -9.35
C GLY A 224 16.77 -19.25 -8.43
N MET A 225 15.78 -18.45 -8.02
CA MET A 225 14.74 -18.83 -7.07
C MET A 225 13.35 -18.45 -7.60
N VAL A 226 12.33 -18.91 -6.90
CA VAL A 226 10.95 -18.44 -7.06
C VAL A 226 10.44 -17.94 -5.72
N GLN A 227 9.48 -17.03 -5.74
CA GLN A 227 8.95 -16.36 -4.57
C GLN A 227 7.45 -16.56 -4.46
N VAL A 228 6.99 -16.86 -3.24
CA VAL A 228 5.60 -16.67 -2.85
C VAL A 228 5.50 -15.28 -2.26
N SER A 229 4.99 -14.33 -3.05
CA SER A 229 4.74 -12.96 -2.59
C SER A 229 3.32 -12.85 -2.05
N MET A 230 3.15 -12.19 -0.90
CA MET A 230 1.84 -12.05 -0.27
C MET A 230 1.66 -10.71 0.44
N ASN A 231 0.40 -10.26 0.44
CA ASN A 231 -0.08 -9.16 1.25
C ASN A 231 -0.99 -9.72 2.33
N LEU A 232 -0.60 -9.53 3.59
CA LEU A 232 -1.45 -9.77 4.75
C LEU A 232 -2.24 -8.50 5.02
N LEU A 233 -3.53 -8.52 4.68
CA LEU A 233 -4.45 -7.39 4.79
C LEU A 233 -4.87 -7.12 6.24
N ASN A 234 -4.67 -8.10 7.12
CA ASN A 234 -4.95 -7.98 8.55
C ASN A 234 -4.11 -8.98 9.34
N TYR A 235 -2.93 -8.55 9.78
CA TYR A 235 -1.96 -9.40 10.48
C TYR A 235 -2.41 -9.79 11.90
N THR A 236 -3.37 -9.09 12.50
CA THR A 236 -3.88 -9.44 13.84
C THR A 236 -4.87 -10.60 13.78
N LYS A 237 -5.60 -10.75 12.67
CA LYS A 237 -6.52 -11.88 12.44
C LYS A 237 -5.82 -13.07 11.79
N THR A 238 -4.91 -12.81 10.85
CA THR A 238 -4.08 -13.84 10.21
C THR A 238 -2.61 -13.47 10.38
N PRO A 239 -1.94 -13.97 11.44
CA PRO A 239 -0.55 -13.62 11.74
C PRO A 239 0.45 -14.15 10.71
N ILE A 240 1.55 -13.41 10.55
CA ILE A 240 2.62 -13.71 9.57
C ILE A 240 3.18 -15.12 9.77
N HIS A 241 3.51 -15.48 11.01
CA HIS A 241 4.08 -16.78 11.34
C HIS A 241 3.17 -17.93 10.89
N ARG A 242 1.85 -17.77 11.01
CA ARG A 242 0.88 -18.81 10.63
C ARG A 242 0.90 -19.10 9.13
N VAL A 243 0.96 -18.04 8.32
CA VAL A 243 1.03 -18.17 6.86
C VAL A 243 2.40 -18.72 6.43
N LEU A 244 3.48 -18.26 7.07
CA LEU A 244 4.83 -18.75 6.79
C LEU A 244 5.00 -20.25 7.10
N GLU A 245 4.49 -20.73 8.25
CA GLU A 245 4.54 -22.16 8.57
C GLU A 245 3.72 -23.00 7.58
N ALA A 246 2.57 -22.49 7.12
CA ALA A 246 1.80 -23.15 6.07
C ALA A 246 2.60 -23.23 4.74
N ILE A 247 3.29 -22.15 4.36
CA ILE A 247 4.17 -22.14 3.18
C ILE A 247 5.30 -23.15 3.32
N ARG A 248 5.95 -23.21 4.49
CA ARG A 248 7.00 -24.20 4.77
C ARG A 248 6.47 -25.63 4.63
N SER A 249 5.29 -25.90 5.20
CA SER A 249 4.64 -27.20 5.09
C SER A 249 4.30 -27.56 3.64
N GLU A 250 3.72 -26.63 2.87
CA GLU A 250 3.40 -26.88 1.46
C GLU A 250 4.67 -27.05 0.60
N ALA A 251 5.71 -26.24 0.81
CA ALA A 251 6.98 -26.38 0.11
C ALA A 251 7.64 -27.75 0.37
N ALA A 252 7.59 -28.23 1.61
CA ALA A 252 8.16 -29.53 1.99
C ALA A 252 7.52 -30.71 1.24
N ARG A 253 6.23 -30.61 0.85
CA ARG A 253 5.54 -31.62 0.03
C ARG A 253 6.14 -31.78 -1.36
N TYR A 254 6.84 -30.76 -1.85
CA TYR A 254 7.58 -30.78 -3.11
C TYR A 254 9.08 -31.07 -2.93
N GLY A 255 9.53 -31.37 -1.70
CA GLY A 255 10.97 -31.49 -1.40
C GLY A 255 11.74 -30.16 -1.46
N VAL A 256 11.02 -29.03 -1.43
CA VAL A 256 11.59 -27.67 -1.49
C VAL A 256 11.57 -27.03 -0.10
N THR A 257 12.54 -26.16 0.17
CA THR A 257 12.61 -25.39 1.42
C THR A 257 12.47 -23.90 1.14
N VAL A 258 11.96 -23.16 2.12
CA VAL A 258 12.03 -21.69 2.13
C VAL A 258 13.48 -21.30 2.42
N ALA A 259 14.12 -20.63 1.46
CA ALA A 259 15.50 -20.17 1.55
C ALA A 259 15.64 -18.99 2.50
N GLU A 260 14.77 -18.00 2.33
CA GLU A 260 14.77 -16.72 3.02
C GLU A 260 13.38 -16.09 2.94
N THR A 261 13.14 -15.08 3.76
CA THR A 261 11.91 -14.28 3.76
C THR A 261 12.23 -12.80 3.80
N GLU A 262 11.34 -11.98 3.25
CA GLU A 262 11.58 -10.55 3.09
C GLU A 262 10.31 -9.75 3.44
N PHE A 263 10.50 -8.65 4.16
CA PHE A 263 9.47 -7.62 4.28
C PHE A 263 9.66 -6.59 3.17
N VAL A 264 8.56 -6.20 2.53
CA VAL A 264 8.56 -5.13 1.54
C VAL A 264 7.93 -3.89 2.17
N GLY A 265 8.76 -2.87 2.41
CA GLY A 265 8.35 -1.63 3.05
C GLY A 265 8.19 -1.73 4.58
N PRO A 266 7.54 -0.73 5.21
CA PRO A 266 7.44 -0.64 6.66
C PRO A 266 6.50 -1.69 7.25
N VAL A 267 6.80 -2.13 8.48
CA VAL A 267 6.03 -3.15 9.20
C VAL A 267 5.57 -2.61 10.57
N PRO A 268 4.30 -2.81 10.96
CA PRO A 268 3.83 -2.43 12.29
C PRO A 268 4.53 -3.21 13.41
N MET A 269 4.87 -2.53 14.51
CA MET A 269 5.53 -3.16 15.66
C MET A 269 4.71 -4.32 16.25
N ASP A 270 3.38 -4.21 16.28
CA ASP A 270 2.50 -5.28 16.75
C ASP A 270 2.64 -6.57 15.92
N ALA A 271 2.90 -6.44 14.61
CA ALA A 271 3.12 -7.61 13.75
C ALA A 271 4.44 -8.31 14.10
N VAL A 272 5.49 -7.54 14.43
CA VAL A 272 6.79 -8.05 14.89
C VAL A 272 6.65 -8.70 16.26
N GLN A 273 5.93 -8.07 17.19
CA GLN A 273 5.65 -8.62 18.52
C GLN A 273 5.03 -10.02 18.43
N GLU A 274 4.06 -10.23 17.55
CA GLU A 274 3.43 -11.54 17.36
C GLU A 274 4.37 -12.59 16.75
N ILE A 275 5.35 -12.19 15.94
CA ILE A 275 6.40 -13.09 15.45
C ILE A 275 7.29 -13.53 16.62
N VAL A 276 7.75 -12.59 17.45
CA VAL A 276 8.61 -12.85 18.60
C VAL A 276 7.91 -13.76 19.60
N ARG A 277 6.65 -13.44 19.96
CA ARG A 277 5.82 -14.25 20.86
C ARG A 277 5.67 -15.69 20.37
N PHE A 278 5.45 -15.88 19.06
CA PHE A 278 5.25 -17.20 18.49
C PHE A 278 6.54 -18.03 18.47
N TYR A 279 7.62 -17.50 17.90
CA TYR A 279 8.85 -18.28 17.71
C TYR A 279 9.68 -18.46 18.98
N LEU A 280 9.66 -17.49 19.90
CA LEU A 280 10.38 -17.60 21.19
C LEU A 280 9.49 -18.10 22.33
N GLN A 281 8.19 -18.25 22.11
CA GLN A 281 7.20 -18.66 23.11
C GLN A 281 7.13 -17.74 24.34
N CYS A 282 7.55 -16.48 24.19
CA CYS A 282 7.49 -15.46 25.24
C CYS A 282 6.11 -14.77 25.22
N HIS A 283 5.07 -15.50 25.65
CA HIS A 283 3.67 -15.05 25.53
C HIS A 283 3.36 -13.70 26.19
N GLU A 284 4.14 -13.32 27.22
CA GLU A 284 3.98 -12.06 27.93
C GLU A 284 4.76 -10.89 27.32
N PHE A 285 5.59 -11.12 26.28
CA PHE A 285 6.37 -10.06 25.64
C PHE A 285 5.45 -8.97 25.10
N LYS A 286 5.72 -7.71 25.41
CA LYS A 286 4.98 -6.57 24.85
C LYS A 286 5.92 -5.60 24.15
N SER A 287 5.40 -4.88 23.16
CA SER A 287 6.18 -3.91 22.38
C SER A 287 6.76 -2.80 23.24
N GLU A 288 6.14 -2.46 24.37
CA GLU A 288 6.67 -1.49 25.34
C GLU A 288 7.98 -1.95 26.00
N GLN A 289 8.32 -3.25 25.93
CA GLN A 289 9.62 -3.75 26.39
C GLN A 289 10.76 -3.51 25.38
N VAL A 290 10.45 -3.03 24.17
CA VAL A 290 11.45 -2.60 23.18
C VAL A 290 11.92 -1.20 23.58
N LEU A 291 13.22 -1.04 23.86
CA LEU A 291 13.79 0.16 24.48
C LEU A 291 13.44 1.45 23.72
N GLU A 292 13.49 1.42 22.38
CA GLU A 292 13.20 2.57 21.52
C GLU A 292 11.73 3.00 21.58
N MET A 293 10.81 2.12 21.99
CA MET A 293 9.39 2.46 22.13
C MET A 293 9.15 3.46 23.27
N ALA A 294 10.07 3.57 24.23
CA ALA A 294 10.02 4.61 25.27
C ALA A 294 10.05 6.03 24.68
N LEU A 295 10.64 6.22 23.49
CA LEU A 295 10.66 7.52 22.79
C LEU A 295 9.31 7.87 22.13
N LEU A 296 8.34 6.95 22.13
CA LEU A 296 7.01 7.12 21.54
C LEU A 296 5.89 7.28 22.60
N GLU A 297 6.23 7.20 23.89
CA GLU A 297 5.24 7.27 24.98
C GLU A 297 4.89 8.69 25.40
N ASP A 298 5.76 9.67 25.09
CA ASP A 298 5.52 11.10 25.29
C ASP A 298 4.44 11.64 24.33
#